data_AF-A0A6C0LBK8-F1
#
_entry.id   AF-A0A6C0LBK8-F1
#
_cell.length_a   1.000
_cell.length_b   1.000
_cell.length_c   1.000
_cell.angle_alpha   90.00
_cell.angle_beta   90.00
_cell.angle_gamma   90.00
#
_symmetry.space_group_name_H-M   'P 1'
#
loop_
_entity.id
_entity.type
_entity.pdbx_description
1 polymer ?
#
loop_
_entity_poly.entity_id
_entity_poly.type
_entity_poly.pdbx_seq_one_letter_code
_entity_poly.pdbx_strand_id
1 'polypeptide(L)'
;MLYTCYDYHSNRNACCLIFIKDKGVINVYENPEYNYAHLLFVMTEEKMKKEYEVLYKLYTISTMLTENANQLSKDTRGYGIHKRTIWKNLRICKDYDCENTYMSEYPKMSYKLSTDTNIRNNMQFIEDIIMISDELIDEELIVEFVNNESNCIEKELCDMEKELEIMKTIAQYMNRIIPENFPDDLKSTILADVYVF
;
A
#
# COMPACT_ATOMS: atom_id res chain seq x y z
N MET A 1 -1.50 6.00 -1.35
CA MET A 1 -0.18 5.37 -1.16
C MET A 1 -0.40 4.00 -0.53
N LEU A 2 0.25 2.96 -1.04
CA LEU A 2 0.16 1.59 -0.54
C LEU A 2 1.47 1.24 0.17
N TYR A 3 1.38 0.53 1.28
CA TYR A 3 2.48 0.07 2.13
C TYR A 3 2.35 -1.41 2.33
N THR A 4 3.27 -2.20 1.81
CA THR A 4 3.23 -3.67 1.93
C THR A 4 4.61 -4.21 2.28
N CYS A 5 4.64 -5.41 2.85
CA CYS A 5 5.90 -6.02 3.26
C CYS A 5 5.91 -7.53 3.03
N TYR A 6 7.02 -8.01 2.46
CA TYR A 6 7.35 -9.43 2.41
C TYR A 6 8.38 -9.72 3.49
N ASP A 7 7.98 -10.43 4.55
CA ASP A 7 8.89 -10.82 5.63
C ASP A 7 9.01 -12.34 5.71
N TYR A 8 10.21 -12.83 5.40
CA TYR A 8 10.61 -14.22 5.53
C TYR A 8 11.58 -14.37 6.70
N HIS A 9 11.25 -15.25 7.64
CA HIS A 9 12.02 -15.50 8.84
C HIS A 9 12.50 -16.96 8.92
N SER A 10 13.81 -17.14 9.08
CA SER A 10 14.43 -18.43 9.37
C SER A 10 15.40 -18.34 10.54
N ASN A 11 15.83 -19.50 11.05
CA ASN A 11 16.77 -19.57 12.18
C ASN A 11 18.13 -18.90 11.90
N ARG A 12 18.45 -18.56 10.65
CA ARG A 12 19.76 -18.02 10.24
C ARG A 12 19.65 -16.74 9.41
N ASN A 13 18.60 -16.62 8.61
CA ASN A 13 18.36 -15.49 7.72
C ASN A 13 16.95 -14.96 7.95
N ALA A 14 16.83 -13.66 8.23
CA ALA A 14 15.58 -12.92 8.12
C ALA A 14 15.71 -11.97 6.93
N CYS A 15 14.68 -11.87 6.12
CA CYS A 15 14.62 -10.94 5.00
C CYS A 15 13.28 -10.21 5.05
N CYS A 16 13.35 -8.89 5.11
CA CYS A 16 12.19 -8.02 5.09
C CYS A 16 12.31 -7.04 3.93
N LEU A 17 11.47 -7.21 2.92
CA LEU A 17 11.31 -6.28 1.82
C LEU A 17 10.05 -5.44 2.03
N ILE A 18 10.21 -4.13 2.06
CA ILE A 18 9.09 -3.19 2.16
C ILE A 18 8.88 -2.54 0.80
N PHE A 19 7.63 -2.53 0.34
CA PHE A 19 7.21 -1.89 -0.89
C PHE A 19 6.30 -0.71 -0.54
N ILE A 20 6.64 0.46 -1.05
CA ILE A 20 5.81 1.66 -0.91
C ILE A 20 5.46 2.16 -2.29
N LYS A 21 4.17 2.13 -2.62
CA LYS A 21 3.67 2.51 -3.95
C LYS A 21 2.86 3.79 -3.88
N ASP A 22 3.20 4.74 -4.75
CA ASP A 22 2.37 5.92 -5.02
C ASP A 22 2.42 6.28 -6.50
N LYS A 23 1.26 6.61 -7.09
CA LYS A 23 1.15 7.07 -8.49
C LYS A 23 1.89 6.18 -9.51
N GLY A 24 1.84 4.86 -9.32
CA GLY A 24 2.48 3.87 -10.19
C GLY A 24 4.00 3.73 -10.02
N VAL A 25 4.61 4.48 -9.10
CA VAL A 25 6.01 4.36 -8.69
C VAL A 25 6.09 3.53 -7.41
N ILE A 26 7.04 2.61 -7.36
CA ILE A 26 7.32 1.73 -6.23
C ILE A 26 8.74 2.02 -5.73
N ASN A 27 8.82 2.38 -4.45
CA ASN A 27 10.07 2.38 -3.69
C ASN A 27 10.23 1.01 -3.03
N VAL A 28 11.37 0.36 -3.24
CA VAL A 28 11.70 -0.93 -2.64
C VAL A 28 12.76 -0.71 -1.58
N TYR A 29 12.45 -1.11 -0.34
CA TYR A 29 13.35 -1.03 0.79
C TYR A 29 13.67 -2.42 1.32
N GLU A 30 14.86 -2.56 1.89
CA GLU A 30 15.24 -3.69 2.73
C GLU A 30 15.25 -3.25 4.19
N ASN A 31 14.82 -4.10 5.10
CA ASN A 31 15.01 -3.90 6.54
C ASN A 31 15.74 -5.11 7.15
N PRO A 32 17.09 -5.13 7.12
CA PRO A 32 17.87 -6.28 7.54
C PRO A 32 17.91 -6.46 9.07
N GLU A 33 17.74 -5.37 9.83
CA GLU A 33 17.75 -5.36 11.29
C GLU A 33 16.70 -4.38 11.81
N TYR A 34 16.09 -4.71 12.96
CA TYR A 34 15.15 -3.85 13.68
C TYR A 34 15.61 -2.37 13.66
N ASN A 35 14.83 -1.50 13.01
CA ASN A 35 14.80 -0.03 13.10
C ASN A 35 15.27 0.80 11.89
N TYR A 36 15.81 0.24 10.79
CA TYR A 36 16.21 1.06 9.62
C TYR A 36 15.90 0.44 8.26
N ALA A 37 14.86 0.96 7.60
CA ALA A 37 14.55 0.65 6.21
C ALA A 37 15.54 1.36 5.25
N HIS A 38 16.28 0.59 4.47
CA HIS A 38 17.23 1.05 3.47
C HIS A 38 16.61 1.03 2.07
N LEU A 39 16.51 2.19 1.41
CA LEU A 39 16.00 2.26 0.04
C LEU A 39 16.99 1.58 -0.92
N LEU A 40 16.58 0.46 -1.50
CA LEU A 40 17.37 -0.27 -2.49
C LEU A 40 17.31 0.44 -3.84
N PHE A 41 16.09 0.65 -4.34
CA PHE A 41 15.84 1.28 -5.64
C PHE A 41 14.39 1.77 -5.78
N VAL A 42 14.17 2.56 -6.83
CA VAL A 42 12.86 3.10 -7.21
C VAL A 42 12.56 2.71 -8.65
N MET A 43 11.37 2.19 -8.92
CA MET A 43 10.96 1.82 -10.27
C MET A 43 9.45 1.98 -10.48
N THR A 44 8.98 1.87 -11.72
CA THR A 44 7.54 1.82 -11.99
C THR A 44 7.00 0.41 -11.80
N GLU A 45 5.75 0.30 -11.38
CA GLU A 45 5.04 -0.98 -11.26
C GLU A 45 5.00 -1.72 -12.61
N GLU A 46 4.81 -0.99 -13.71
CA GLU A 46 4.80 -1.55 -15.06
C GLU A 46 6.15 -2.19 -15.42
N LYS A 47 7.26 -1.54 -15.09
CA LYS A 47 8.60 -2.09 -15.31
C LYS A 47 8.83 -3.33 -14.45
N MET A 48 8.45 -3.27 -13.17
CA MET A 48 8.58 -4.41 -12.26
C MET A 48 7.84 -5.63 -12.81
N LYS A 49 6.59 -5.44 -13.26
CA LYS A 49 5.75 -6.48 -13.83
C LYS A 49 6.32 -7.09 -15.12
N LYS A 50 6.92 -6.28 -16.00
CA LYS A 50 7.40 -6.74 -17.32
C LYS A 50 8.78 -7.37 -17.28
N GLU A 51 9.67 -6.87 -16.42
CA GLU A 51 11.10 -7.20 -16.46
C GLU A 51 11.59 -7.98 -15.23
N TYR A 52 10.85 -7.95 -14.11
CA TYR A 52 11.31 -8.50 -12.83
C TYR A 52 10.21 -9.36 -12.18
N GLU A 53 9.89 -10.49 -12.81
CA GLU A 53 8.79 -11.39 -12.40
C GLU A 53 8.87 -11.82 -10.93
N VAL A 54 10.05 -12.24 -10.47
CA VAL A 54 10.30 -12.65 -9.07
C VAL A 54 9.95 -11.52 -8.09
N LEU A 55 10.43 -10.31 -8.37
CA LEU A 55 10.16 -9.14 -7.54
C LEU A 55 8.67 -8.76 -7.57
N TYR A 56 8.03 -8.83 -8.74
CA TYR A 56 6.60 -8.56 -8.87
C TYR A 56 5.76 -9.58 -8.10
N LYS A 57 6.18 -10.84 -8.08
CA LYS A 57 5.52 -11.90 -7.30
C LYS A 57 5.71 -11.68 -5.79
N LEU A 58 6.91 -11.31 -5.34
CA LEU A 58 7.15 -10.91 -3.94
C LEU A 58 6.27 -9.71 -3.54
N TYR A 59 6.17 -8.68 -4.38
CA TYR A 59 5.29 -7.54 -4.17
C TYR A 59 3.81 -7.95 -4.09
N THR A 60 3.35 -8.82 -4.99
CA THR A 60 1.97 -9.32 -4.96
C THR A 60 1.67 -10.07 -3.66
N ILE A 61 2.54 -11.01 -3.28
CA ILE A 61 2.39 -11.77 -2.04
C ILE A 61 2.46 -10.84 -0.82
N SER A 62 3.35 -9.85 -0.83
CA SER A 62 3.44 -8.86 0.25
C SER A 62 2.12 -8.15 0.51
N THR A 63 1.35 -7.89 -0.56
CA THR A 63 0.03 -7.25 -0.47
C THR A 63 -0.96 -8.18 0.23
N MET A 64 -0.97 -9.47 -0.14
CA MET A 64 -1.86 -10.47 0.47
C MET A 64 -1.55 -10.72 1.95
N LEU A 65 -0.29 -10.56 2.34
CA LEU A 65 0.16 -10.78 3.71
C LEU A 65 0.06 -9.53 4.60
N THR A 66 -0.32 -8.37 4.04
CA THR A 66 -0.45 -7.12 4.79
C THR A 66 -1.90 -6.94 5.24
N GLU A 67 -2.11 -6.60 6.53
CA GLU A 67 -3.44 -6.45 7.12
C GLU A 67 -4.26 -5.35 6.43
N ASN A 68 -3.64 -4.19 6.21
CA ASN A 68 -4.22 -3.06 5.51
C ASN A 68 -3.12 -2.28 4.79
N ALA A 69 -3.01 -2.45 3.49
CA ALA A 69 -1.98 -1.80 2.70
C ALA A 69 -2.16 -0.27 2.57
N ASN A 70 -3.34 0.27 2.87
CA ASN A 70 -3.64 1.70 2.74
C ASN A 70 -3.27 2.51 3.99
N GLN A 71 -2.87 1.85 5.08
CA GLN A 71 -2.65 2.51 6.36
C GLN A 71 -1.41 1.97 7.06
N LEU A 72 -0.62 2.89 7.64
CA LEU A 72 0.42 2.55 8.60
C LEU A 72 -0.17 2.56 10.01
N SER A 73 0.17 1.56 10.82
CA SER A 73 -0.05 1.64 12.26
C SER A 73 0.92 2.67 12.85
N LYS A 74 0.51 3.36 13.91
CA LYS A 74 1.35 4.37 14.57
C LYS A 74 1.37 4.14 16.07
N ASP A 75 2.56 4.14 16.64
CA ASP A 75 2.77 4.05 18.08
C ASP A 75 3.94 4.94 18.54
N THR A 76 4.47 4.65 19.73
CA THR A 76 5.61 5.39 20.31
C THR A 76 6.95 5.13 19.61
N ARG A 77 7.06 4.05 18.82
CA ARG A 77 8.27 3.65 18.08
C ARG A 77 8.28 4.20 16.65
N GLY A 78 7.12 4.53 16.09
CA GLY A 78 7.00 5.17 14.78
C GLY A 78 5.79 4.66 14.00
N TYR A 79 6.03 4.34 12.73
CA TYR A 79 5.04 3.86 11.78
C TYR A 79 5.34 2.41 11.37
N GLY A 80 4.38 1.51 11.52
CA GLY A 80 4.53 0.08 11.24
C GLY A 80 3.61 -0.41 10.13
N ILE A 81 4.05 -1.43 9.41
CA ILE A 81 3.21 -2.20 8.47
C ILE A 81 2.82 -3.50 9.18
N HIS A 82 1.54 -3.68 9.48
CA HIS A 82 1.04 -4.93 10.04
C HIS A 82 0.95 -6.00 8.96
N LYS A 83 1.67 -7.09 9.13
CA LYS A 83 1.80 -8.18 8.15
C LYS A 83 1.89 -9.54 8.83
N ARG A 84 1.68 -10.60 8.06
CA ARG A 84 1.99 -11.98 8.44
C ARG A 84 3.40 -12.35 8.02
N THR A 85 4.16 -12.91 8.95
CA THR A 85 5.51 -13.42 8.69
C THR A 85 5.48 -14.83 8.09
N ILE A 86 6.39 -15.12 7.16
CA ILE A 86 6.60 -16.45 6.60
C ILE A 86 7.75 -17.12 7.35
N TRP A 87 7.51 -18.25 7.99
CA TRP A 87 8.56 -19.01 8.66
C TRP A 87 9.31 -19.95 7.72
N LYS A 88 10.53 -20.37 8.09
CA LYS A 88 11.40 -21.25 7.30
C LYS A 88 10.79 -22.56 6.77
N ASN A 89 9.76 -23.07 7.43
CA ASN A 89 8.98 -24.23 6.98
C ASN A 89 7.88 -23.83 5.99
N LEU A 90 8.00 -22.63 5.43
CA LEU A 90 7.06 -21.95 4.55
C LEU A 90 5.64 -21.84 5.14
N ARG A 91 5.56 -21.76 6.47
CA ARG A 91 4.30 -21.53 7.17
C ARG A 91 4.06 -20.03 7.31
N ILE A 92 2.88 -19.58 6.89
CA ILE A 92 2.42 -18.20 7.12
C ILE A 92 1.89 -18.11 8.56
N CYS A 93 2.30 -17.05 9.28
CA CYS A 93 1.75 -16.74 10.61
C CYS A 93 0.24 -16.51 10.54
N LYS A 94 -0.46 -16.83 11.62
CA LYS A 94 -1.91 -16.59 11.72
C LYS A 94 -2.22 -15.13 12.08
N ASP A 95 -1.40 -14.56 12.95
CA ASP A 95 -1.57 -13.22 13.48
C ASP A 95 -0.76 -12.21 12.67
N TYR A 96 -1.29 -10.99 12.57
CA TYR A 96 -0.58 -9.85 11.99
C TYR A 96 0.31 -9.20 13.06
N ASP A 97 1.55 -8.90 12.68
CA ASP A 97 2.55 -8.20 13.50
C ASP A 97 3.26 -7.11 12.68
N CYS A 98 3.96 -6.20 13.36
CA CYS A 98 4.79 -5.17 12.74
C CYS A 98 6.29 -5.38 13.02
N GLU A 99 6.67 -6.61 13.35
CA GLU A 99 8.05 -6.92 13.63
C GLU A 99 8.87 -6.72 12.34
N ASN A 100 10.01 -6.01 12.44
CA ASN A 100 10.89 -5.65 11.31
C ASN A 100 10.31 -4.70 10.25
N THR A 101 9.12 -4.13 10.46
CA THR A 101 8.50 -3.21 9.48
C THR A 101 8.30 -1.79 10.02
N TYR A 102 8.86 -1.50 11.20
CA TYR A 102 8.83 -0.17 11.78
C TYR A 102 9.78 0.80 11.08
N MET A 103 9.24 1.98 10.82
CA MET A 103 9.95 3.16 10.34
C MET A 103 9.79 4.28 11.38
N SER A 104 10.91 4.84 11.84
CA SER A 104 10.90 5.91 12.86
C SER A 104 10.26 7.21 12.36
N GLU A 105 10.39 7.48 11.06
CA GLU A 105 9.72 8.58 10.37
C GLU A 105 8.66 8.05 9.40
N TYR A 106 7.69 8.90 9.08
CA TYR A 106 6.75 8.58 8.00
C TYR A 106 7.53 8.47 6.68
N PRO A 107 7.33 7.38 5.90
CA PRO A 107 8.09 7.16 4.69
C PRO A 107 7.88 8.29 3.68
N LYS A 108 8.98 8.85 3.18
CA LYS A 108 8.96 9.86 2.11
C LYS A 108 9.21 9.18 0.77
N MET A 109 8.28 9.38 -0.16
CA MET A 109 8.41 8.85 -1.52
C MET A 109 9.56 9.53 -2.27
N SER A 110 10.25 8.74 -3.09
CA SER A 110 11.19 9.23 -4.10
C SER A 110 10.58 8.93 -5.46
N TYR A 111 10.44 9.95 -6.30
CA TYR A 111 9.95 9.77 -7.67
C TYR A 111 11.08 9.71 -8.70
N LYS A 112 12.34 9.74 -8.24
CA LYS A 112 13.51 9.62 -9.09
C LYS A 112 13.79 8.13 -9.34
N LEU A 113 13.48 7.67 -10.55
CA LEU A 113 13.70 6.28 -10.96
C LEU A 113 15.18 5.90 -10.89
N SER A 114 15.45 4.70 -10.40
CA SER A 114 16.78 4.09 -10.41
C SER A 114 17.20 3.71 -11.83
N THR A 115 18.51 3.72 -12.08
CA THR A 115 19.08 3.19 -13.32
C THR A 115 19.00 1.67 -13.34
N ASP A 116 19.00 1.06 -14.54
CA ASP A 116 19.01 -0.39 -14.69
C ASP A 116 20.18 -1.06 -13.96
N THR A 117 21.35 -0.42 -13.99
CA THR A 117 22.53 -0.91 -13.27
C THR A 117 22.29 -0.94 -11.76
N ASN A 118 21.69 0.10 -11.19
CA ASN A 118 21.36 0.13 -9.77
C ASN A 118 20.32 -0.94 -9.40
N ILE A 119 19.29 -1.14 -10.23
CA ILE A 119 18.29 -2.20 -10.00
C ILE A 119 18.96 -3.58 -10.05
N ARG A 120 19.69 -3.90 -11.13
CA ARG A 120 20.37 -5.21 -11.29
C ARG A 120 21.35 -5.52 -10.16
N ASN A 121 22.10 -4.53 -9.69
CA ASN A 121 23.03 -4.72 -8.58
C ASN A 121 22.34 -5.12 -7.27
N ASN A 122 21.08 -4.70 -7.08
CA ASN A 122 20.28 -5.08 -5.91
C ASN A 122 19.41 -6.33 -6.17
N MET A 123 19.22 -6.74 -7.43
CA MET A 123 18.42 -7.93 -7.75
C MET A 123 19.04 -9.22 -7.27
N GLN A 124 20.37 -9.32 -7.17
CA GLN A 124 21.02 -10.52 -6.64
C GLN A 124 20.55 -10.83 -5.21
N PHE A 125 20.43 -9.80 -4.37
CA PHE A 125 19.87 -9.94 -3.03
C PHE A 125 18.41 -10.43 -3.07
N ILE A 126 17.61 -9.90 -4.00
CA ILE A 126 16.19 -10.25 -4.14
C ILE A 126 16.01 -11.69 -4.65
N GLU A 127 16.85 -12.12 -5.59
CA GLU A 127 16.83 -13.48 -6.15
C GLU A 127 17.22 -14.54 -5.12
N ASP A 128 18.01 -14.16 -4.11
CA ASP A 128 18.37 -15.02 -2.98
C ASP A 128 17.24 -15.15 -1.93
N ILE A 129 16.16 -14.38 -2.04
CA ILE A 129 15.02 -14.44 -1.13
C ILE A 129 14.25 -15.73 -1.36
N ILE A 130 14.06 -16.50 -0.28
CA ILE A 130 13.22 -17.70 -0.30
C ILE A 130 11.77 -17.29 -0.53
N MET A 131 11.24 -17.63 -1.70
CA MET A 131 9.85 -17.44 -2.04
C MET A 131 8.98 -18.52 -1.41
N ILE A 132 7.74 -18.17 -1.06
CA ILE A 132 6.74 -19.18 -0.73
C ILE A 132 6.36 -19.96 -1.99
N SER A 133 6.13 -21.27 -1.82
CA SER A 133 5.56 -22.09 -2.88
C SER A 133 4.13 -21.65 -3.16
N ASP A 134 3.71 -21.71 -4.43
CA ASP A 134 2.33 -21.43 -4.83
C ASP A 134 1.33 -22.37 -4.15
N GLU A 135 1.77 -23.57 -3.77
CA GLU A 135 0.96 -24.57 -3.06
C GLU A 135 0.56 -24.14 -1.64
N LEU A 136 1.22 -23.13 -1.08
CA LEU A 136 0.95 -22.60 0.27
C LEU A 136 0.07 -21.36 0.25
N ILE A 137 -0.20 -20.82 -0.94
CA ILE A 137 -1.24 -19.83 -1.17
C ILE A 137 -2.53 -20.64 -1.37
N ASP A 138 -3.12 -21.06 -0.26
CA ASP A 138 -4.32 -21.88 -0.26
C ASP A 138 -5.61 -21.06 -0.44
N GLU A 139 -6.71 -21.76 -0.64
CA GLU A 139 -8.03 -21.16 -0.80
C GLU A 139 -8.46 -20.34 0.42
N GLU A 140 -8.07 -20.75 1.63
CA GLU A 140 -8.39 -20.03 2.86
C GLU A 140 -7.75 -18.64 2.88
N LEU A 141 -6.45 -18.55 2.56
CA LEU A 141 -5.73 -17.29 2.48
C LEU A 141 -6.29 -16.38 1.37
N ILE A 142 -6.62 -16.94 0.21
CA ILE A 142 -7.20 -16.17 -0.90
C ILE A 142 -8.58 -15.63 -0.51
N VAL A 143 -9.44 -16.47 0.09
CA VAL A 143 -10.77 -16.06 0.53
C VAL A 143 -10.69 -14.99 1.60
N GLU A 144 -9.78 -15.13 2.58
CA GLU A 144 -9.54 -14.10 3.60
C GLU A 144 -9.14 -12.77 2.94
N PHE A 145 -8.17 -12.79 2.03
CA PHE A 145 -7.72 -11.61 1.31
C PHE A 145 -8.86 -10.94 0.52
N VAL A 146 -9.62 -11.71 -0.25
CA VAL A 146 -10.76 -11.19 -1.03
C VAL A 146 -11.84 -10.58 -0.13
N ASN A 147 -12.13 -11.19 1.01
CA ASN A 147 -13.09 -10.65 1.96
C ASN A 147 -12.60 -9.35 2.59
N ASN A 148 -11.32 -9.27 2.97
CA ASN A 148 -10.75 -8.05 3.53
C ASN A 148 -10.78 -6.90 2.53
N GLU A 149 -10.36 -7.13 1.29
CA GLU A 149 -10.43 -6.12 0.22
C GLU A 149 -11.86 -5.70 -0.09
N SER A 150 -12.79 -6.66 -0.17
CA SER A 150 -14.22 -6.38 -0.36
C SER A 150 -14.77 -5.48 0.75
N ASN A 151 -14.47 -5.80 2.01
CA ASN A 151 -14.91 -5.00 3.16
C ASN A 151 -14.32 -3.58 3.14
N CYS A 152 -13.06 -3.42 2.72
CA CYS A 152 -12.42 -2.12 2.56
C CYS A 152 -13.13 -1.29 1.48
N ILE A 153 -13.40 -1.88 0.32
CA ILE A 153 -14.13 -1.23 -0.79
C ILE A 153 -15.53 -0.83 -0.34
N GLU A 154 -16.27 -1.70 0.34
CA GLU A 154 -17.62 -1.40 0.85
C GLU A 154 -17.61 -0.21 1.82
N LYS A 155 -16.60 -0.15 2.70
CA LYS A 155 -16.45 0.97 3.63
C LYS A 155 -16.16 2.28 2.90
N GLU A 156 -15.24 2.28 1.95
CA GLU A 156 -14.91 3.46 1.14
C GLU A 156 -16.13 3.96 0.35
N LEU A 157 -16.90 3.05 -0.25
CA LEU A 157 -18.15 3.38 -0.93
C LEU A 157 -19.15 4.01 0.02
N CYS A 158 -19.34 3.46 1.22
CA CYS A 158 -20.24 4.01 2.21
C CYS A 158 -19.84 5.43 2.66
N ASP A 159 -18.53 5.69 2.81
CA ASP A 159 -18.05 7.02 3.18
C ASP A 159 -18.21 8.02 2.02
N MET A 160 -17.95 7.61 0.78
CA MET A 160 -18.25 8.42 -0.41
C MET A 160 -19.75 8.74 -0.56
N GLU A 161 -20.65 7.79 -0.25
CA GLU A 161 -22.09 8.03 -0.29
C GLU A 161 -22.52 9.10 0.73
N LYS A 162 -21.93 9.09 1.94
CA LYS A 162 -22.19 10.12 2.96
C LYS A 162 -21.70 11.48 2.49
N GLU A 163 -20.50 11.56 1.93
CA GLU A 163 -19.95 12.80 1.38
C GLU A 163 -20.84 13.35 0.25
N LEU A 164 -21.29 12.49 -0.65
CA LEU A 164 -22.21 12.85 -1.73
C LEU A 164 -23.54 13.40 -1.19
N GLU A 165 -24.08 12.82 -0.12
CA GLU A 165 -25.33 13.30 0.47
C GLU A 165 -25.17 14.67 1.16
N ILE A 166 -24.03 14.90 1.83
CA ILE A 166 -23.67 16.22 2.37
C ILE A 166 -23.57 17.24 1.22
N MET A 167 -22.89 16.87 0.15
CA MET A 167 -22.72 17.70 -1.05
C MET A 167 -24.07 18.08 -1.69
N LYS A 168 -25.01 17.13 -1.82
CA LYS A 168 -26.38 17.38 -2.30
C LYS A 168 -27.14 18.32 -1.36
N THR A 169 -27.02 18.10 -0.06
CA THR A 169 -27.68 18.94 0.96
C THR A 169 -27.18 20.38 0.88
N ILE A 170 -25.87 20.59 0.78
CA ILE A 170 -25.27 21.91 0.61
C ILE A 170 -25.76 22.58 -0.69
N ALA A 171 -25.84 21.84 -1.81
CA ALA A 171 -26.41 22.32 -3.07
C ALA A 171 -27.83 22.88 -2.89
N GLN A 172 -28.68 22.12 -2.19
CA GLN A 172 -30.07 22.50 -1.94
C GLN A 172 -30.16 23.79 -1.12
N TYR A 173 -29.33 23.93 -0.08
CA TYR A 173 -29.29 25.17 0.71
C TYR A 173 -28.79 26.35 -0.10
N MET A 174 -27.73 26.19 -0.90
CA MET A 174 -27.26 27.26 -1.78
C MET A 174 -28.32 27.69 -2.79
N ASN A 175 -29.03 26.74 -3.40
CA ASN A 175 -30.15 27.05 -4.30
C ASN A 175 -31.29 27.84 -3.63
N ARG A 176 -31.45 27.75 -2.30
CA ARG A 176 -32.45 28.55 -1.56
C ARG A 176 -31.95 29.95 -1.19
N ILE A 177 -30.64 30.15 -1.10
CA ILE A 177 -30.02 31.43 -0.71
C ILE A 177 -29.75 32.29 -1.95
N ILE A 178 -29.36 31.67 -3.06
CA ILE A 178 -29.06 32.35 -4.31
C ILE A 178 -30.36 32.89 -4.93
N PRO A 179 -30.45 34.20 -5.23
CA PRO A 179 -31.63 34.79 -5.86
C PRO A 179 -31.95 34.16 -7.22
N GLU A 180 -33.23 34.09 -7.60
CA GLU A 180 -33.66 33.49 -8.88
C GLU A 180 -33.05 34.16 -10.12
N ASN A 181 -32.66 35.43 -10.01
CA ASN A 181 -32.06 36.21 -11.10
C ASN A 181 -30.52 36.15 -11.11
N PHE A 182 -29.92 35.28 -10.30
CA PHE A 182 -28.47 35.17 -10.21
C PHE A 182 -27.91 34.47 -11.44
N PRO A 183 -26.81 34.95 -12.04
CA PRO A 183 -26.24 34.35 -13.24
C PRO A 183 -25.82 32.88 -13.03
N ASP A 184 -26.25 32.00 -13.94
CA ASP A 184 -26.02 30.55 -13.83
C ASP A 184 -24.54 30.15 -13.92
N ASP A 185 -23.73 30.93 -14.65
CA ASP A 185 -22.29 30.79 -14.75
C ASP A 185 -21.61 31.03 -13.39
N LEU A 186 -21.96 32.12 -12.71
CA LEU A 186 -21.46 32.42 -11.36
C LEU A 186 -21.97 31.40 -10.33
N LYS A 187 -23.22 30.96 -10.45
CA LYS A 187 -23.80 29.91 -9.59
C LYS A 187 -23.04 28.59 -9.72
N SER A 188 -22.69 28.22 -10.95
CA SER A 188 -21.92 27.00 -11.24
C SER A 188 -20.50 27.08 -10.70
N THR A 189 -19.86 28.26 -10.78
CA THR A 189 -18.54 28.49 -10.17
C THR A 189 -18.57 28.37 -8.65
N ILE A 190 -19.55 28.98 -7.98
CA ILE A 190 -19.70 28.88 -6.51
C ILE A 190 -19.92 27.42 -6.08
N LEU A 191 -20.77 26.69 -6.82
CA LEU A 191 -21.01 25.27 -6.55
C LEU A 191 -19.73 24.45 -6.75
N ALA A 192 -18.98 24.70 -7.83
CA ALA A 192 -17.73 24.01 -8.11
C ALA A 192 -16.65 24.24 -7.03
N ASP A 193 -16.56 25.45 -6.47
CA ASP A 193 -15.61 25.76 -5.38
C ASP A 193 -15.99 25.11 -4.03
N VAL A 194 -17.27 24.77 -3.84
CA VAL A 194 -17.74 24.03 -2.65
C VAL A 194 -17.54 22.52 -2.82
N TYR A 195 -17.59 22.01 -4.05
CA TYR A 195 -17.28 20.63 -4.40
C TYR A 195 -15.77 20.45 -4.63
N VAL A 196 -14.97 20.60 -3.59
CA VAL A 196 -13.52 20.34 -3.68
C VAL A 196 -13.29 18.82 -3.68
N PHE A 197 -12.89 18.28 -4.83
CA PHE A 197 -12.28 16.96 -4.99
C PHE A 197 -10.77 17.11 -5.19
#